data_AF-A0A0U2ITB7-F1
#
_entry.id   AF-A0A0U2ITB7-F1
#
_cell.length_a   1.000
_cell.length_b   1.000
_cell.length_c   1.000
_cell.angle_alpha   90.00
_cell.angle_beta   90.00
_cell.angle_gamma   90.00
#
_symmetry.space_group_name_H-M   'P 1'
#
loop_
_entity.id
_entity.type
_entity.pdbx_description
1 polymer ?
#
loop_
_entity_poly.entity_id
_entity_poly.type
_entity_poly.pdbx_seq_one_letter_code
_entity_poly.pdbx_strand_id
1 'polypeptide(L)'
;MGELNAKLCALLKNQLETFPFHNLGQLLGKKVINGGTCFDHALSLRAHITKMGLSATLHEAEVCMTGLNSHRLIRVESSDKVSFLDSGTGWPTIYQAHTCDIYREYTSAGIRFRIVKESNKLLVKRHDGRQWRDMNRIALVAQNEEIILSKYPNRYLQQLPYSQELRFCWLMNEKFYRITGFCLAVYEAGKNTQKFSLTPIELLSFVQSSFPELISDLKIYLESIS
;
A
#
# COMPACT_ATOMS: atom_id res chain seq x y z
N MET A 1 23.31 -10.18 -5.54
CA MET A 1 22.20 -10.26 -4.56
C MET A 1 21.85 -8.91 -3.95
N GLY A 2 22.82 -8.11 -3.46
CA GLY A 2 22.56 -6.75 -2.96
C GLY A 2 21.94 -5.80 -4.01
N GLU A 3 22.37 -5.92 -5.27
CA GLU A 3 21.86 -5.07 -6.36
C GLU A 3 20.38 -5.32 -6.68
N LEU A 4 19.93 -6.58 -6.77
CA LEU A 4 18.52 -6.90 -7.00
C LEU A 4 17.65 -6.37 -5.84
N ASN A 5 18.07 -6.58 -4.60
CA ASN A 5 17.36 -6.08 -3.44
C ASN A 5 17.26 -4.55 -3.46
N ALA A 6 18.34 -3.85 -3.81
CA ALA A 6 18.34 -2.39 -3.95
C ALA A 6 17.37 -1.94 -5.05
N LYS A 7 17.36 -2.60 -6.22
CA LYS A 7 16.41 -2.32 -7.32
C LYS A 7 14.96 -2.51 -6.89
N LEU A 8 14.64 -3.59 -6.17
CA LEU A 8 13.28 -3.85 -5.68
C LEU A 8 12.86 -2.84 -4.61
N CYS A 9 13.75 -2.44 -3.70
CA CYS A 9 13.47 -1.35 -2.74
C CYS A 9 13.24 -0.01 -3.44
N ALA A 10 14.07 0.32 -4.45
CA ALA A 10 13.90 1.53 -5.24
C ALA A 10 12.57 1.53 -6.01
N LEU A 11 12.17 0.38 -6.57
CA LEU A 11 10.88 0.21 -7.22
C LEU A 11 9.72 0.47 -6.25
N LEU A 12 9.77 -0.10 -5.04
CA LEU A 12 8.75 0.12 -4.00
C LEU A 12 8.66 1.60 -3.59
N LYS A 13 9.81 2.24 -3.37
CA LYS A 13 9.88 3.68 -3.04
C LYS A 13 9.29 4.53 -4.16
N ASN A 14 9.73 4.30 -5.40
CA ASN A 14 9.22 5.01 -6.57
C ASN A 14 7.70 4.85 -6.70
N GLN A 15 7.17 3.63 -6.51
CA GLN A 15 5.74 3.42 -6.59
C GLN A 15 4.97 4.16 -5.49
N LEU A 16 5.48 4.22 -4.26
CA LEU A 16 4.87 5.02 -3.20
C LEU A 16 4.92 6.53 -3.49
N GLU A 17 5.85 6.98 -4.32
CA GLU A 17 6.02 8.39 -4.69
C GLU A 17 5.16 8.79 -5.89
N THR A 18 5.01 7.91 -6.89
CA THR A 18 4.37 8.25 -8.17
C THR A 18 2.99 7.63 -8.37
N PHE A 19 2.61 6.64 -7.57
CA PHE A 19 1.37 5.88 -7.69
C PHE A 19 0.65 5.88 -6.33
N PRO A 20 -0.23 6.87 -6.07
CA PRO A 20 -0.79 7.08 -4.74
C PRO A 20 -1.76 5.96 -4.36
N PHE A 21 -1.74 5.58 -3.08
CA PHE A 21 -2.80 4.73 -2.57
C PHE A 21 -4.04 5.60 -2.35
N HIS A 22 -5.18 5.21 -2.92
CA HIS A 22 -6.45 5.83 -2.63
C HIS A 22 -7.66 4.91 -2.90
N ASN A 23 -8.79 5.20 -2.25
CA ASN A 23 -10.06 4.50 -2.48
C ASN A 23 -11.06 5.27 -3.36
N LEU A 24 -10.62 6.29 -4.13
CA LEU A 24 -11.50 7.08 -5.00
C LEU A 24 -12.31 6.21 -5.97
N GLY A 25 -11.71 5.17 -6.54
CA GLY A 25 -12.44 4.27 -7.45
C GLY A 25 -13.59 3.52 -6.78
N GLN A 26 -13.43 3.13 -5.51
CA GLN A 26 -14.50 2.54 -4.71
C GLN A 26 -15.57 3.57 -4.35
N LEU A 27 -15.17 4.78 -3.96
CA LEU A 27 -16.10 5.85 -3.61
C LEU A 27 -16.97 6.28 -4.81
N LEU A 28 -16.41 6.23 -6.02
CA LEU A 28 -17.10 6.61 -7.25
C LEU A 28 -17.69 5.43 -8.03
N GLY A 29 -17.47 4.19 -7.57
CA GLY A 29 -17.90 2.97 -8.27
C GLY A 29 -17.31 2.81 -9.68
N LYS A 30 -16.15 3.41 -9.97
CA LYS A 30 -15.53 3.42 -11.30
C LYS A 30 -14.01 3.33 -11.25
N LYS A 31 -13.40 3.08 -12.41
CA LYS A 31 -11.94 3.15 -12.56
C LYS A 31 -11.48 4.61 -12.46
N VAL A 32 -10.40 4.81 -11.69
CA VAL A 32 -9.68 6.08 -11.54
C VAL A 32 -8.29 5.93 -12.16
N ILE A 33 -7.75 7.02 -12.71
CA ILE A 33 -6.42 7.03 -13.35
C ILE A 33 -5.35 7.27 -12.30
N ASN A 34 -4.25 6.52 -12.38
CA ASN A 34 -3.07 6.62 -11.52
C ASN A 34 -3.34 6.41 -10.01
N GLY A 35 -2.77 5.36 -9.45
CA GLY A 35 -3.05 4.98 -8.06
C GLY A 35 -4.19 3.99 -7.92
N GLY A 36 -4.63 3.81 -6.68
CA GLY A 36 -5.72 2.92 -6.31
C GLY A 36 -5.46 2.20 -5.00
N THR A 37 -6.04 1.01 -4.85
CA THR A 37 -5.95 0.25 -3.60
C THR A 37 -4.84 -0.80 -3.66
N CYS A 38 -4.75 -1.67 -2.65
CA CYS A 38 -3.78 -2.77 -2.63
C CYS A 38 -3.77 -3.61 -3.90
N PHE A 39 -4.93 -3.81 -4.55
CA PHE A 39 -5.02 -4.57 -5.79
C PHE A 39 -4.32 -3.84 -6.95
N ASP A 40 -4.62 -2.56 -7.16
CA ASP A 40 -4.04 -1.77 -8.25
C ASP A 40 -2.52 -1.62 -8.07
N HIS A 41 -2.08 -1.42 -6.83
CA HIS A 41 -0.66 -1.43 -6.48
C HIS A 41 0.02 -2.77 -6.78
N ALA A 42 -0.64 -3.88 -6.43
CA ALA A 42 -0.08 -5.21 -6.65
C ALA A 42 0.04 -5.53 -8.14
N LEU A 43 -0.93 -5.15 -8.97
CA LEU A 43 -0.86 -5.35 -10.41
C LEU A 43 0.24 -4.51 -11.06
N SER A 44 0.37 -3.25 -10.64
CA SER A 44 1.42 -2.35 -11.13
C SER A 44 2.81 -2.89 -10.80
N LEU A 45 3.04 -3.31 -9.54
CA LEU A 45 4.30 -3.93 -9.12
C LEU A 45 4.59 -5.20 -9.91
N ARG A 46 3.61 -6.11 -10.03
CA ARG A 46 3.76 -7.36 -10.80
C ARG A 46 4.23 -7.07 -12.22
N ALA A 47 3.57 -6.14 -12.91
CA ALA A 47 3.93 -5.78 -14.28
C ALA A 47 5.37 -5.23 -14.39
N HIS A 48 5.81 -4.39 -13.45
CA HIS A 48 7.19 -3.90 -13.43
C HIS A 48 8.21 -5.01 -13.16
N ILE A 49 7.94 -5.88 -12.19
CA ILE A 49 8.86 -6.96 -11.80
C ILE A 49 8.98 -8.00 -12.92
N THR A 50 7.87 -8.35 -13.59
CA THR A 50 7.91 -9.25 -14.77
C THR A 50 8.71 -8.64 -15.92
N LYS A 51 8.59 -7.32 -16.16
CA LYS A 51 9.43 -6.62 -17.16
C LYS A 51 10.92 -6.63 -16.83
N MET A 52 11.28 -6.78 -15.55
CA MET A 52 12.67 -6.98 -15.11
C MET A 52 13.16 -8.42 -15.32
N GLY A 53 12.33 -9.32 -15.88
CA GLY A 53 12.67 -10.72 -16.12
C GLY A 53 12.53 -11.63 -14.90
N LEU A 54 11.81 -11.19 -13.86
CA LEU A 54 11.63 -11.95 -12.62
C LEU A 54 10.25 -12.63 -12.58
N SER A 55 10.20 -13.79 -11.92
CA SER A 55 8.93 -14.49 -11.63
C SER A 55 8.20 -13.74 -10.51
N ALA A 56 7.03 -13.19 -10.83
CA ALA A 56 6.21 -12.43 -9.89
C ALA A 56 4.74 -12.80 -10.07
N THR A 57 4.10 -13.22 -8.97
CA THR A 57 2.69 -13.60 -8.94
C THR A 57 1.95 -12.82 -7.85
N LEU A 58 0.66 -12.57 -8.07
CA LEU A 58 -0.21 -12.00 -7.05
C LEU A 58 -0.28 -12.93 -5.83
N HIS A 59 -0.48 -12.30 -4.68
CA HIS A 59 -0.64 -12.96 -3.40
C HIS A 59 -1.68 -12.24 -2.57
N GLU A 60 -2.37 -12.97 -1.69
CA GLU A 60 -3.29 -12.44 -0.70
C GLU A 60 -2.70 -12.56 0.69
N ALA A 61 -2.85 -11.51 1.49
CA ALA A 61 -2.57 -11.53 2.92
C ALA A 61 -3.85 -11.29 3.72
N GLU A 62 -3.88 -11.89 4.91
CA GLU A 62 -4.90 -11.67 5.91
C GLU A 62 -4.71 -10.29 6.53
N VAL A 63 -5.70 -9.41 6.45
CA VAL A 63 -5.71 -8.16 7.21
C VAL A 63 -6.06 -8.48 8.65
N CYS A 64 -5.12 -8.30 9.58
CA CYS A 64 -5.26 -8.79 10.96
C CYS A 64 -6.47 -8.20 11.70
N MET A 65 -6.87 -6.97 11.35
CA MET A 65 -8.03 -6.30 11.95
C MET A 65 -9.36 -6.91 11.53
N THR A 66 -9.45 -7.53 10.35
CA THR A 66 -10.70 -8.11 9.81
C THR A 66 -10.67 -9.63 9.79
N GLY A 67 -9.49 -10.25 9.83
CA GLY A 67 -9.29 -11.68 9.62
C GLY A 67 -9.50 -12.14 8.17
N LEU A 68 -9.74 -11.22 7.23
CA LEU A 68 -10.03 -11.53 5.83
C LEU A 68 -8.77 -11.50 4.98
N ASN A 69 -8.66 -12.45 4.04
CA ASN A 69 -7.66 -12.42 2.98
C ASN A 69 -8.05 -11.37 1.91
N SER A 70 -8.03 -10.09 2.28
CA SER A 70 -8.45 -8.97 1.44
C SER A 70 -7.29 -8.05 1.01
N HIS A 71 -6.09 -8.19 1.60
CA HIS A 71 -4.92 -7.43 1.19
C HIS A 71 -4.20 -8.11 0.03
N ARG A 72 -3.69 -7.34 -0.94
CA ARG A 72 -3.00 -7.85 -2.13
C ARG A 72 -1.58 -7.32 -2.19
N LEU A 73 -0.67 -8.21 -2.54
CA LEU A 73 0.76 -7.97 -2.63
C LEU A 73 1.38 -8.93 -3.66
N ILE A 74 2.68 -8.85 -3.88
CA ILE A 74 3.38 -9.71 -4.88
C ILE A 74 4.26 -10.70 -4.17
N ARG A 75 4.25 -11.93 -4.65
CA ARG A 75 5.25 -12.94 -4.35
C ARG A 75 6.26 -12.97 -5.51
N VAL A 76 7.53 -12.75 -5.20
CA VAL A 76 8.62 -12.75 -6.17
C VAL A 76 9.55 -13.92 -5.89
N GLU A 77 9.79 -14.73 -6.91
CA GLU A 77 10.78 -15.81 -6.87
C GLU A 77 12.08 -15.34 -7.51
N SER A 78 13.16 -15.53 -6.77
CA SER A 78 14.54 -15.43 -7.25
C SER A 78 15.23 -16.76 -6.99
N SER A 79 16.38 -17.01 -7.65
CA SER A 79 17.08 -18.30 -7.65
C SER A 79 17.16 -18.99 -6.28
N ASP A 80 17.34 -18.22 -5.21
CA ASP A 80 17.55 -18.78 -3.86
C ASP A 80 16.51 -18.33 -2.83
N LYS A 81 15.58 -17.43 -3.20
CA LYS A 81 14.69 -16.78 -2.23
C LYS A 81 13.32 -16.44 -2.81
N VAL A 82 12.32 -16.64 -1.95
CA VAL A 82 10.98 -16.09 -2.13
C VAL A 82 10.86 -14.84 -1.26
N SER A 83 10.35 -13.77 -1.87
CA SER A 83 10.11 -12.50 -1.18
C SER A 83 8.69 -11.99 -1.46
N PHE A 84 8.11 -11.31 -0.48
CA PHE A 84 6.83 -10.64 -0.61
C PHE A 84 7.03 -9.13 -0.63
N LEU A 85 6.50 -8.47 -1.65
CA LEU A 85 6.68 -7.05 -1.93
C LEU A 85 5.33 -6.35 -1.84
N ASP A 86 5.29 -5.18 -1.18
CA ASP A 86 4.03 -4.53 -0.87
C ASP A 86 4.18 -3.01 -0.76
N SER A 87 3.52 -2.28 -1.66
CA SER A 87 3.36 -0.82 -1.62
C SER A 87 1.91 -0.37 -1.43
N GLY A 88 0.99 -1.32 -1.20
CA GLY A 88 -0.45 -1.11 -1.28
C GLY A 88 -1.19 -1.11 0.06
N THR A 89 -0.46 -1.08 1.19
CA THR A 89 -1.05 -1.20 2.55
C THR A 89 -1.77 0.06 3.04
N GLY A 90 -1.65 1.18 2.34
CA GLY A 90 -2.01 2.49 2.86
C GLY A 90 -1.02 3.05 3.90
N TRP A 91 0.15 2.43 4.03
CA TRP A 91 1.32 2.86 4.83
C TRP A 91 2.58 2.82 3.96
N PRO A 92 3.68 3.52 4.32
CA PRO A 92 4.90 3.59 3.50
C PRO A 92 5.74 2.33 3.69
N THR A 93 5.17 1.17 3.38
CA THR A 93 5.82 -0.12 3.47
C THR A 93 6.83 -0.25 2.33
N ILE A 94 8.12 -0.11 2.65
CA ILE A 94 9.22 -0.34 1.71
C ILE A 94 9.96 -1.60 2.17
N TYR A 95 9.26 -2.73 2.15
CA TYR A 95 9.84 -4.00 2.60
C TYR A 95 9.80 -5.08 1.54
N GLN A 96 10.77 -5.98 1.66
CA GLN A 96 10.81 -7.29 1.05
C GLN A 96 10.76 -8.29 2.20
N ALA A 97 9.62 -8.93 2.42
CA ALA A 97 9.48 -9.92 3.49
C ALA A 97 9.95 -11.25 2.91
N HIS A 98 11.11 -11.73 3.34
CA HIS A 98 11.66 -12.98 2.82
C HIS A 98 11.10 -14.16 3.61
N THR A 99 10.90 -15.29 2.95
CA THR A 99 10.42 -16.50 3.63
C THR A 99 11.39 -17.01 4.71
N CYS A 100 12.68 -16.68 4.60
CA CYS A 100 13.72 -16.99 5.58
C CYS A 100 13.82 -15.96 6.73
N ASP A 101 13.07 -14.85 6.68
CA ASP A 101 13.11 -13.86 7.75
C ASP A 101 12.56 -14.49 9.04
N ILE A 102 13.39 -14.55 10.08
CA ILE A 102 12.95 -14.90 11.45
C ILE A 102 12.39 -13.64 12.12
N TYR A 103 13.12 -12.54 11.96
CA TYR A 103 12.80 -11.23 12.50
C TYR A 103 13.49 -10.14 11.68
N ARG A 104 12.77 -9.06 11.37
CA ARG A 104 13.31 -7.87 10.70
C ARG A 104 12.61 -6.62 11.18
N GLU A 105 13.37 -5.57 11.48
CA GLU A 105 12.82 -4.22 11.71
C GLU A 105 13.38 -3.24 10.69
N TYR A 106 12.57 -2.24 10.36
CA TYR A 106 12.99 -1.12 9.52
C TYR A 106 12.11 0.09 9.82
N THR A 107 12.56 1.26 9.36
CA THR A 107 11.82 2.52 9.48
C THR A 107 11.64 3.12 8.09
N SER A 108 10.47 3.71 7.85
CA SER A 108 10.15 4.45 6.63
C SER A 108 9.32 5.67 7.00
N ALA A 109 9.75 6.87 6.57
CA ALA A 109 9.14 8.15 6.94
C ALA A 109 8.87 8.31 8.45
N GLY A 110 9.81 7.87 9.30
CA GLY A 110 9.68 7.90 10.77
C GLY A 110 8.74 6.83 11.37
N ILE A 111 8.10 6.01 10.54
CA ILE A 111 7.22 4.92 10.97
C ILE A 111 8.05 3.64 11.07
N ARG A 112 8.01 2.99 12.24
CA ARG A 112 8.68 1.71 12.47
C ARG A 112 7.79 0.54 12.09
N PHE A 113 8.40 -0.44 11.45
CA PHE A 113 7.78 -1.69 11.04
C PHE A 113 8.59 -2.88 11.53
N ARG A 114 7.91 -4.01 11.71
CA ARG A 114 8.50 -5.27 12.14
C ARG A 114 7.88 -6.41 11.35
N ILE A 115 8.70 -7.34 10.89
CA ILE A 115 8.28 -8.60 10.29
C ILE A 115 8.75 -9.71 11.21
N VAL A 116 7.84 -10.61 11.58
CA VAL A 116 8.12 -11.75 12.47
C VAL A 116 7.66 -13.03 11.79
N LYS A 117 8.50 -14.07 11.84
CA LYS A 117 8.09 -15.40 11.40
C LYS A 117 7.07 -16.00 12.35
N GLU A 118 5.95 -16.44 11.81
CA GLU A 118 5.05 -17.41 12.41
C GLU A 118 5.17 -18.71 11.60
N SER A 119 4.89 -19.88 12.19
CA SER A 119 5.19 -21.21 11.61
C SER A 119 5.04 -21.29 10.08
N ASN A 120 3.87 -20.93 9.55
CA ASN A 120 3.58 -20.91 8.11
C ASN A 120 3.20 -19.52 7.55
N LYS A 121 3.50 -18.44 8.29
CA LYS A 121 3.14 -17.07 7.90
C LYS A 121 4.26 -16.06 8.24
N LEU A 122 4.24 -14.88 7.61
CA LEU A 122 4.99 -13.71 8.07
C LEU A 122 3.99 -12.70 8.63
N LEU A 123 4.18 -12.30 9.89
CA LEU A 123 3.38 -11.26 10.53
C LEU A 123 4.08 -9.90 10.37
N VAL A 124 3.43 -8.99 9.65
CA VAL A 124 3.86 -7.61 9.49
C VAL A 124 3.18 -6.75 10.55
N LYS A 125 3.97 -5.99 11.30
CA LYS A 125 3.53 -5.08 12.35
C LYS A 125 4.00 -3.66 12.07
N ARG A 126 3.26 -2.68 12.56
CA ARG A 126 3.63 -1.26 12.59
C ARG A 126 3.56 -0.73 14.01
N HIS A 127 4.51 0.13 14.38
CA HIS A 127 4.45 0.85 15.63
C HIS A 127 3.57 2.09 15.49
N ASP A 128 2.56 2.26 16.33
CA ASP A 128 1.65 3.42 16.31
C ASP A 128 2.12 4.59 17.18
N GLY A 129 3.31 4.48 17.77
CA GLY A 129 3.88 5.43 18.72
C GLY A 129 3.73 4.98 20.18
N ARG A 130 2.82 4.04 20.46
CA ARG A 130 2.62 3.48 21.81
C ARG A 130 2.93 1.98 21.85
N GLN A 131 2.50 1.25 20.83
CA GLN A 131 2.67 -0.20 20.77
C GLN A 131 2.76 -0.71 19.32
N TRP A 132 3.18 -1.97 19.21
CA TRP A 132 3.13 -2.69 17.96
C TRP A 132 1.70 -3.13 17.64
N ARG A 133 1.27 -2.86 16.40
CA ARG A 133 -0.03 -3.25 15.84
C ARG A 133 0.19 -4.24 14.72
N ASP A 134 -0.54 -5.35 14.76
CA ASP A 134 -0.55 -6.35 13.71
C ASP A 134 -1.29 -5.76 12.48
N MET A 135 -0.62 -5.79 11.32
CA MET A 135 -1.18 -5.28 10.07
C MET A 135 -1.69 -6.44 9.22
N ASN A 136 -0.76 -7.28 8.75
CA ASN A 136 -1.03 -8.31 7.77
C ASN A 136 -0.33 -9.62 8.16
N ARG A 137 -1.00 -10.76 7.96
CA ARG A 137 -0.34 -12.07 7.95
C ARG A 137 -0.24 -12.59 6.52
N ILE A 138 0.98 -12.79 6.05
CA ILE A 138 1.29 -13.26 4.70
C ILE A 138 1.54 -14.77 4.78
N ALA A 139 0.73 -15.57 4.09
CA ALA A 139 0.97 -17.01 4.03
C ALA A 139 2.24 -17.31 3.22
N LEU A 140 3.04 -18.29 3.64
CA LEU A 140 4.27 -18.63 2.92
C LEU A 140 4.00 -19.49 1.67
N VAL A 141 2.92 -20.25 1.70
CA VAL A 141 2.51 -21.16 0.63
C VAL A 141 2.13 -20.36 -0.61
N ALA A 142 2.59 -20.79 -1.79
CA ALA A 142 2.17 -20.18 -3.04
C ALA A 142 0.64 -20.24 -3.19
N GLN A 143 0.07 -19.22 -3.83
CA GLN A 143 -1.37 -19.10 -4.06
C GLN A 143 -1.65 -19.15 -5.56
N ASN A 144 -2.85 -19.58 -5.93
CA ASN A 144 -3.29 -19.57 -7.32
C ASN A 144 -3.63 -18.14 -7.74
N GLU A 145 -2.80 -17.55 -8.60
CA GLU A 145 -2.96 -16.19 -9.10
C GLU A 145 -4.25 -15.99 -9.90
N GLU A 146 -4.72 -16.99 -10.64
CA GLU A 146 -5.96 -16.89 -11.44
C GLU A 146 -7.18 -16.65 -10.54
N ILE A 147 -7.22 -17.32 -9.38
CA ILE A 147 -8.28 -17.11 -8.38
C ILE A 147 -8.23 -15.67 -7.85
N ILE A 148 -7.03 -15.12 -7.61
CA ILE A 148 -6.88 -13.74 -7.13
C ILE A 148 -7.33 -12.76 -8.21
N LEU A 149 -6.87 -12.95 -9.45
CA LEU A 149 -7.24 -12.14 -10.61
C LEU A 149 -8.75 -12.16 -10.90
N SER A 150 -9.43 -13.28 -10.68
CA SER A 150 -10.88 -13.39 -10.88
C SER A 150 -11.70 -12.38 -10.05
N LYS A 151 -11.12 -11.87 -8.95
CA LYS A 151 -11.74 -10.86 -8.07
C LYS A 151 -11.57 -9.43 -8.60
N TYR A 152 -10.67 -9.21 -9.57
CA TYR A 152 -10.30 -7.89 -10.10
C TYR A 152 -11.43 -7.12 -10.82
N PRO A 153 -12.29 -7.76 -11.65
CA PRO A 153 -13.31 -7.04 -12.42
C PRO A 153 -14.26 -6.21 -11.55
N ASN A 154 -14.60 -6.72 -10.36
CA ASN A 154 -15.56 -6.11 -9.45
C ASN A 154 -14.92 -5.33 -8.29
N ARG A 155 -13.60 -5.06 -8.34
CA ARG A 155 -12.85 -4.48 -7.20
C ARG A 155 -13.34 -3.10 -6.73
N TYR A 156 -13.98 -2.33 -7.61
CA TYR A 156 -14.54 -1.02 -7.27
C TYR A 156 -15.92 -1.11 -6.62
N LEU A 157 -16.59 -2.26 -6.75
CA LEU A 157 -17.88 -2.54 -6.12
C LEU A 157 -17.71 -3.27 -4.77
N GLN A 158 -16.51 -3.76 -4.48
CA GLN A 158 -16.20 -4.43 -3.21
C GLN A 158 -16.10 -3.40 -2.09
N GLN A 159 -16.90 -3.58 -1.04
CA GLN A 159 -16.76 -2.80 0.18
C GLN A 159 -15.42 -3.10 0.85
N LEU A 160 -14.71 -2.03 1.18
CA LEU A 160 -13.48 -2.07 1.98
C LEU A 160 -13.80 -1.58 3.39
N PRO A 161 -13.00 -1.93 4.42
CA PRO A 161 -13.20 -1.46 5.80
C PRO A 161 -13.18 0.06 5.99
N TYR A 162 -12.93 0.81 4.92
CA TYR A 162 -12.78 2.26 4.85
C TYR A 162 -13.53 2.87 3.65
N SER A 163 -14.56 2.19 3.12
CA SER A 163 -15.27 2.66 1.93
C SER A 163 -16.20 3.86 2.14
N GLN A 164 -16.34 4.37 3.38
CA GLN A 164 -17.24 5.48 3.69
C GLN A 164 -16.54 6.86 3.75
N GLU A 165 -15.22 6.90 3.68
CA GLU A 165 -14.47 8.15 3.70
C GLU A 165 -13.23 8.06 2.81
N LEU A 166 -12.71 9.22 2.38
CA LEU A 166 -11.49 9.27 1.60
C LEU A 166 -10.31 8.70 2.36
N ARG A 167 -9.65 7.73 1.74
CA ARG A 167 -8.29 7.31 2.07
C ARG A 167 -7.42 7.73 0.90
N PHE A 168 -6.38 8.50 1.18
CA PHE A 168 -5.42 8.92 0.17
C PHE A 168 -4.05 9.04 0.83
N CYS A 169 -3.03 8.36 0.31
CA CYS A 169 -1.68 8.50 0.84
C CYS A 169 -0.58 8.27 -0.19
N TRP A 170 0.56 8.90 0.04
CA TRP A 170 1.76 8.79 -0.79
C TRP A 170 3.00 9.19 0.00
N LEU A 171 4.17 8.83 -0.53
CA LEU A 171 5.47 9.28 -0.05
C LEU A 171 5.95 10.43 -0.93
N MET A 172 6.54 11.48 -0.36
CA MET A 172 7.20 12.52 -1.13
C MET A 172 8.25 13.22 -0.26
N ASN A 173 9.47 13.37 -0.78
CA ASN A 173 10.59 14.01 -0.08
C ASN A 173 10.82 13.43 1.33
N GLU A 174 10.85 12.09 1.43
CA GLU A 174 11.01 11.34 2.69
C GLU A 174 9.90 11.55 3.74
N LYS A 175 8.82 12.22 3.36
CA LYS A 175 7.62 12.41 4.18
C LYS A 175 6.49 11.54 3.67
N PHE A 176 5.76 10.93 4.58
CA PHE A 176 4.56 10.18 4.24
C PHE A 176 3.32 11.00 4.58
N TYR A 177 2.49 11.24 3.58
CA TYR A 177 1.26 12.01 3.68
C TYR A 177 0.09 11.04 3.69
N ARG A 178 -0.76 11.14 4.70
CA ARG A 178 -1.93 10.27 4.86
C ARG A 178 -3.17 11.08 5.16
N ILE A 179 -4.11 11.04 4.24
CA ILE A 179 -5.41 11.68 4.33
C ILE A 179 -6.46 10.64 4.73
N THR A 180 -7.31 11.03 5.66
CA THR A 180 -8.40 10.25 6.24
C THR A 180 -9.59 11.19 6.37
N GLY A 181 -10.55 11.06 5.45
CA GLY A 181 -11.56 12.09 5.21
C GLY A 181 -10.88 13.40 4.86
N PHE A 182 -10.99 14.38 5.76
CA PHE A 182 -10.35 15.69 5.66
C PHE A 182 -9.17 15.88 6.61
N CYS A 183 -8.76 14.84 7.34
CA CYS A 183 -7.60 14.90 8.22
C CYS A 183 -6.33 14.51 7.49
N LEU A 184 -5.40 15.45 7.32
CA LEU A 184 -4.05 15.19 6.84
C LEU A 184 -3.14 14.87 8.02
N ALA A 185 -2.46 13.72 7.97
CA ALA A 185 -1.35 13.39 8.85
C ALA A 185 -0.04 13.33 8.06
N VAL A 186 1.00 14.00 8.57
CA VAL A 186 2.35 14.01 7.98
C VAL A 186 3.32 13.29 8.91
N TYR A 187 4.02 12.31 8.37
CA TYR A 187 5.04 11.53 9.07
C TYR A 187 6.41 11.81 8.48
N GLU A 188 7.39 12.04 9.35
CA GLU A 188 8.77 12.34 8.98
C GLU A 188 9.71 11.76 10.05
N ALA A 189 10.88 11.28 9.64
CA ALA A 189 11.86 10.74 10.57
C ALA A 189 12.33 11.79 11.58
N GLY A 190 12.41 11.40 12.86
CA GLY A 190 12.86 12.28 13.94
C GLY A 190 11.87 13.37 14.35
N LYS A 191 10.66 13.40 13.79
CA LYS A 191 9.63 14.40 14.12
C LYS A 191 8.35 13.74 14.65
N ASN A 192 7.65 14.49 15.49
CA ASN A 192 6.29 14.12 15.89
C ASN A 192 5.35 14.21 14.69
N THR A 193 4.38 13.30 14.62
CA THR A 193 3.33 13.33 13.58
C THR A 193 2.58 14.65 13.64
N GLN A 194 2.55 15.37 12.52
CA GLN A 194 1.76 16.59 12.36
C GLN A 194 0.38 16.23 11.83
N LYS A 195 -0.66 16.91 12.32
CA LYS A 195 -2.03 16.70 11.88
C LYS A 195 -2.71 18.03 11.57
N PHE A 196 -3.44 18.06 10.46
CA PHE A 196 -4.17 19.22 9.99
C PHE A 196 -5.57 18.79 9.57
N SER A 197 -6.55 19.63 9.82
CA SER A 197 -7.87 19.52 9.20
C SER A 197 -7.86 20.35 7.93
N LEU A 198 -8.26 19.75 6.81
CA LEU A 198 -8.33 20.40 5.52
C LEU A 198 -9.78 20.76 5.18
N THR A 199 -9.99 21.92 4.61
CA THR A 199 -11.21 22.23 3.85
C THR A 199 -11.20 21.48 2.51
N PRO A 200 -12.36 21.35 1.82
CA PRO A 200 -12.39 20.79 0.46
C PRO A 200 -11.44 21.48 -0.52
N ILE A 201 -11.30 22.80 -0.43
CA ILE A 201 -10.42 23.60 -1.31
C ILE A 201 -8.94 23.31 -1.01
N GLU A 202 -8.58 23.20 0.27
CA GLU A 202 -7.21 22.86 0.67
C GLU A 202 -6.86 21.43 0.26
N LEU A 203 -7.79 20.47 0.39
CA LEU A 203 -7.61 19.09 -0.07
C LEU A 203 -7.35 19.03 -1.58
N LEU A 204 -8.16 19.74 -2.39
CA LEU A 204 -7.95 19.82 -3.84
C LEU A 204 -6.58 20.41 -4.17
N SER A 205 -6.24 21.54 -3.56
CA SER A 205 -4.95 22.22 -3.80
C SER A 205 -3.76 21.33 -3.43
N PHE A 206 -3.88 20.60 -2.32
CA PHE A 206 -2.84 19.72 -1.81
C PHE A 206 -2.60 18.49 -2.69
N VAL A 207 -3.67 17.89 -3.22
CA VAL A 207 -3.56 16.78 -4.17
C VAL A 207 -3.08 17.28 -5.53
N GLN A 208 -3.51 18.46 -5.97
CA GLN A 208 -3.22 18.98 -7.32
C GLN A 208 -1.73 19.20 -7.54
N SER A 209 -0.99 19.58 -6.50
CA SER A 209 0.46 19.79 -6.60
C SER A 209 1.24 18.51 -6.86
N SER A 210 0.67 17.34 -6.53
CA SER A 210 1.35 16.03 -6.60
C SER A 210 0.75 15.12 -7.68
N PHE A 211 -0.57 15.14 -7.83
CA PHE A 211 -1.35 14.26 -8.71
C PHE A 211 -2.48 15.05 -9.41
N PRO A 212 -2.15 16.00 -10.29
CA PRO A 212 -3.14 16.85 -10.97
C PRO A 212 -4.18 16.05 -11.77
N GLU A 213 -3.82 14.87 -12.27
CA GLU A 213 -4.70 13.96 -13.01
C GLU A 213 -5.86 13.40 -12.17
N LEU A 214 -5.73 13.39 -10.84
CA LEU A 214 -6.76 12.89 -9.91
C LEU A 214 -7.81 13.94 -9.53
N ILE A 215 -7.61 15.21 -9.92
CA ILE A 215 -8.45 16.32 -9.48
C ILE A 215 -9.88 16.24 -10.00
N SER A 216 -10.08 15.73 -11.22
CA SER A 216 -11.42 15.56 -11.77
C SER A 216 -12.25 14.58 -10.91
N ASP A 217 -11.68 13.43 -10.59
CA ASP A 217 -12.35 12.41 -9.76
C ASP A 217 -12.53 12.87 -8.32
N LEU A 218 -11.55 13.59 -7.77
CA LEU A 218 -11.65 14.14 -6.42
C LEU A 218 -12.76 15.20 -6.30
N LYS A 219 -12.97 16.04 -7.31
CA LYS A 219 -14.09 17.01 -7.34
C LYS A 219 -15.44 16.31 -7.31
N ILE A 220 -15.63 15.27 -8.14
CA ILE A 220 -16.87 14.48 -8.17
C ILE A 220 -17.15 13.88 -6.79
N TYR A 221 -16.13 13.35 -6.11
CA TYR A 221 -16.29 12.84 -4.75
C TYR A 221 -16.72 13.93 -3.76
N LEU A 222 -16.09 15.11 -3.80
CA LEU A 222 -16.41 16.21 -2.90
C LEU A 222 -17.82 16.74 -3.11
N GLU A 223 -18.28 16.81 -4.36
CA GLU A 223 -19.66 17.15 -4.71
C GLU A 223 -20.66 16.12 -4.17
N SER A 224 -20.31 14.83 -4.12
CA SER A 224 -21.20 13.77 -3.62
C SER A 224 -21.41 13.75 -2.10
N ILE A 225 -20.57 14.45 -1.35
CA ILE A 225 -20.61 14.49 0.12
C ILE A 225 -20.92 15.89 0.67
N SER A 226 -21.12 16.86 -0.22
CA SER A 226 -21.57 18.23 0.13
C SER A 226 -23.09 18.27 0.23
#